data_AF-A0A4R2S7G6-F1
#
_entry.id   AF-A0A4R2S7G6-F1
#
_cell.length_a   1.000
_cell.length_b   1.000
_cell.length_c   1.000
_cell.angle_alpha   90.00
_cell.angle_beta   90.00
_cell.angle_gamma   90.00
#
_symmetry.space_group_name_H-M   'P 1'
#
loop_
_entity.id
_entity.type
_entity.pdbx_description
1 polymer ?
#
loop_
_entity_poly.entity_id
_entity_poly.type
_entity_poly.pdbx_seq_one_letter_code
_entity_poly.pdbx_strand_id
1 'polypeptide(L)'
;MITRPMIAAVLMATTASVSAAAGPLQVTSSILVESRSAAADGTTRITLVKPGKVTPGDKVIFVLAYRNTGKQPLANVVLANPLPAAISYRSANPGSPAPDVSVDGTTYGALDALRVRSLDGSTRAASPNDVTSVRWRIANPIPAGSQGQFAFQAVLK
;
A
#
# COMPACT_ATOMS: atom_id res chain seq x y z
N MET A 1 -49.92 -51.91 30.04
CA MET A 1 -48.59 -51.56 29.48
C MET A 1 -48.82 -50.59 28.34
N ILE A 2 -48.44 -49.32 28.50
CA ILE A 2 -48.67 -48.23 27.53
C ILE A 2 -47.31 -47.82 26.97
N THR A 3 -47.12 -47.95 25.66
CA THR A 3 -45.91 -47.60 24.92
C THR A 3 -45.91 -46.10 24.60
N ARG A 4 -44.92 -45.34 25.08
CA ARG A 4 -44.79 -43.89 24.86
C ARG A 4 -44.14 -43.60 23.49
N PRO A 5 -44.65 -42.66 22.68
CA PRO A 5 -44.00 -42.25 21.44
C PRO A 5 -42.86 -41.25 21.72
N MET A 6 -41.72 -41.46 21.07
CA MET A 6 -40.52 -40.62 21.16
C MET A 6 -40.57 -39.57 20.04
N ILE A 7 -40.77 -38.30 20.41
CA ILE A 7 -40.73 -37.16 19.50
C ILE A 7 -39.27 -36.80 19.23
N ALA A 8 -38.82 -36.92 17.99
CA ALA A 8 -37.52 -36.45 17.54
C ALA A 8 -37.59 -34.95 17.19
N ALA A 9 -36.89 -34.11 17.95
CA ALA A 9 -36.75 -32.68 17.65
C ALA A 9 -35.53 -32.48 16.72
N VAL A 10 -35.77 -31.96 15.52
CA VAL A 10 -34.72 -31.53 14.58
C VAL A 10 -34.25 -30.13 14.96
N LEU A 11 -32.99 -30.00 15.36
CA LEU A 11 -32.35 -28.72 15.67
C LEU A 11 -31.69 -28.18 14.39
N MET A 12 -32.30 -27.19 13.74
CA MET A 12 -31.67 -26.45 12.64
C MET A 12 -30.64 -25.47 13.20
N ALA A 13 -29.36 -25.76 13.03
CA ALA A 13 -28.28 -24.84 13.35
C ALA A 13 -28.13 -23.79 12.24
N THR A 14 -28.50 -22.54 12.51
CA THR A 14 -28.19 -21.41 11.62
C THR A 14 -26.75 -20.98 11.83
N THR A 15 -25.87 -21.23 10.86
CA THR A 15 -24.54 -20.63 10.83
C THR A 15 -24.65 -19.17 10.44
N ALA A 16 -24.46 -18.25 11.39
CA ALA A 16 -24.33 -16.83 11.09
C ALA A 16 -22.95 -16.57 10.46
N SER A 17 -22.92 -16.11 9.22
CA SER A 17 -21.70 -15.65 8.55
C SER A 17 -21.34 -14.26 9.09
N VAL A 18 -20.27 -14.14 9.87
CA VAL A 18 -19.74 -12.82 10.25
C VAL A 18 -19.02 -12.24 9.02
N SER A 19 -19.66 -11.30 8.33
CA SER A 19 -18.99 -10.49 7.32
C SER A 19 -18.11 -9.46 8.04
N ALA A 20 -16.79 -9.62 7.96
CA ALA A 20 -15.85 -8.61 8.44
C ALA A 20 -15.94 -7.39 7.52
N ALA A 21 -16.70 -6.38 7.93
CA ALA A 21 -16.70 -5.09 7.24
C ALA A 21 -15.26 -4.53 7.25
N ALA A 22 -14.75 -4.16 6.07
CA ALA A 22 -13.53 -3.38 5.99
C ALA A 22 -13.67 -2.16 6.93
N GLY A 23 -12.67 -1.96 7.80
CA GLY A 23 -12.71 -0.87 8.78
C GLY A 23 -12.87 0.51 8.13
N PRO A 24 -13.07 1.58 8.93
CA PRO A 24 -13.36 2.92 8.43
C PRO A 24 -12.20 3.61 7.69
N LEU A 25 -11.08 2.92 7.48
CA LEU A 25 -9.94 3.45 6.73
C LEU A 25 -10.10 3.07 5.26
N GLN A 26 -10.26 4.09 4.41
CA GLN A 26 -10.17 3.91 2.97
C GLN A 26 -8.77 4.26 2.48
N VAL A 27 -8.25 3.45 1.55
CA VAL A 27 -6.92 3.62 0.95
C VAL A 27 -7.04 3.46 -0.55
N THR A 28 -6.37 4.31 -1.31
CA THR A 28 -6.28 4.22 -2.77
C THR A 28 -4.84 4.37 -3.20
N SER A 29 -4.38 3.47 -4.06
CA SER A 29 -3.08 3.57 -4.72
C SER A 29 -3.28 4.02 -6.16
N SER A 30 -2.44 4.93 -6.64
CA SER A 30 -2.49 5.45 -8.00
C SER A 30 -1.08 5.64 -8.54
N ILE A 31 -0.92 5.39 -9.84
CA ILE A 31 0.33 5.58 -10.58
C ILE A 31 0.16 6.83 -11.43
N LEU A 32 1.09 7.77 -11.32
CA LEU A 32 1.11 9.04 -12.03
C LEU A 32 2.44 9.20 -12.76
N VAL A 33 2.45 10.02 -13.80
CA VAL A 33 3.67 10.47 -14.51
C VAL A 33 3.73 11.98 -14.52
N GLU A 34 4.95 12.53 -14.54
CA GLU A 34 5.15 13.96 -14.75
C GLU A 34 4.84 14.31 -16.21
N SER A 35 3.83 15.15 -16.42
CA SER A 35 3.54 15.80 -17.68
C SER A 35 4.13 17.20 -17.68
N ARG A 36 4.95 17.50 -18.69
CA ARG A 36 5.53 18.82 -18.92
C ARG A 36 4.73 19.51 -20.02
N SER A 37 4.17 20.67 -19.72
CA SER A 37 3.48 21.51 -20.68
C SER A 37 4.11 22.90 -20.72
N ALA A 38 4.23 23.48 -21.91
CA ALA A 38 4.60 24.89 -22.03
C ALA A 38 3.50 25.76 -21.40
N ALA A 39 3.91 26.70 -20.55
CA ALA A 39 3.04 27.72 -19.99
C ALA A 39 3.03 28.96 -20.89
N ALA A 40 1.98 29.77 -20.76
CA ALA A 40 1.79 30.98 -21.58
C ALA A 40 2.87 32.05 -21.35
N ASP A 41 3.59 31.98 -20.24
CA ASP A 41 4.70 32.85 -19.87
C ASP A 41 6.07 32.38 -20.40
N GLY A 42 6.10 31.31 -21.21
CA GLY A 42 7.34 30.71 -21.74
C GLY A 42 8.03 29.75 -20.78
N THR A 43 7.48 29.49 -19.58
CA THR A 43 8.03 28.51 -18.64
C THR A 43 7.49 27.10 -18.91
N THR A 44 8.07 26.09 -18.25
CA THR A 44 7.55 24.72 -18.27
C THR A 44 6.78 24.45 -16.99
N ARG A 45 5.50 24.08 -17.11
CA ARG A 45 4.69 23.59 -16.00
C ARG A 45 4.80 22.08 -15.90
N ILE A 46 5.13 21.57 -14.72
CA ILE A 46 5.10 20.13 -14.41
C ILE A 46 3.81 19.81 -13.67
N THR A 47 3.06 18.83 -14.15
CA THR A 47 1.83 18.33 -13.52
C THR A 47 1.87 16.82 -13.42
N LEU A 48 1.21 16.24 -12.41
CA LEU A 48 1.06 14.79 -12.30
C LEU A 48 -0.23 14.36 -13.01
N VAL A 49 -0.12 13.47 -13.98
CA VAL A 49 -1.26 12.96 -14.75
C VAL A 49 -1.28 11.44 -14.73
N LYS A 50 -2.46 10.85 -14.97
CA LYS A 50 -2.55 9.40 -15.19
C LYS A 50 -1.75 9.04 -16.46
N PRO A 51 -0.93 7.97 -16.42
CA PRO A 51 -0.21 7.53 -17.60
C PRO A 51 -1.17 7.08 -18.71
N GLY A 52 -0.94 7.53 -19.94
CA GLY A 52 -1.66 7.04 -21.13
C GLY A 52 -1.07 5.73 -21.65
N LYS A 53 0.20 5.78 -22.06
CA LYS A 53 1.05 4.60 -22.27
C LYS A 53 2.33 4.81 -21.48
N VAL A 54 2.75 3.80 -20.73
CA VAL A 54 4.05 3.77 -20.05
C VAL A 54 4.93 2.73 -20.71
N THR A 55 6.19 3.07 -20.90
CA THR A 55 7.22 2.22 -21.51
C THR A 55 8.23 1.80 -20.43
N PRO A 56 8.82 0.60 -20.52
CA PRO A 56 9.97 0.24 -19.69
C PRO A 56 11.00 1.38 -19.61
N GLY A 57 11.45 1.70 -18.40
CA GLY A 57 12.33 2.83 -18.11
C GLY A 57 11.62 4.11 -17.67
N ASP A 58 10.31 4.24 -17.89
CA ASP A 58 9.57 5.44 -17.49
C ASP A 58 9.57 5.63 -15.98
N LYS A 59 9.84 6.87 -15.55
CA LYS A 59 9.71 7.28 -14.16
C LYS A 59 8.23 7.51 -13.85
N VAL A 60 7.76 6.83 -12.82
CA VAL A 60 6.40 6.96 -12.31
C VAL A 60 6.43 7.35 -10.85
N ILE A 61 5.38 8.03 -10.42
CA ILE A 61 5.15 8.39 -9.03
C ILE A 61 3.93 7.61 -8.56
N PHE A 62 4.14 6.78 -7.54
CA PHE A 62 3.05 6.12 -6.84
C PHE A 62 2.56 7.05 -5.74
N VAL A 63 1.24 7.22 -5.66
CA VAL A 63 0.55 7.98 -4.61
C VAL A 63 -0.37 7.04 -3.86
N LEU A 64 -0.23 6.99 -2.54
CA LEU A 64 -1.12 6.30 -1.63
C LEU A 64 -1.89 7.32 -0.84
N ALA A 65 -3.17 7.51 -1.17
CA ALA A 65 -4.09 8.37 -0.44
C ALA A 65 -4.86 7.53 0.58
N TYR A 66 -5.08 8.08 1.77
CA TYR A 66 -5.89 7.46 2.80
C TYR A 66 -6.90 8.45 3.39
N ARG A 67 -8.03 7.94 3.87
CA ARG A 67 -9.06 8.73 4.56
C ARG A 67 -9.72 7.92 5.66
N ASN A 68 -9.90 8.53 6.82
CA ASN A 68 -10.75 8.00 7.88
C ASN A 68 -12.21 8.42 7.63
N THR A 69 -13.05 7.49 7.19
CA THR A 69 -14.49 7.72 6.95
C THR A 69 -15.35 7.37 8.17
N GLY A 70 -14.73 7.00 9.29
CA GLY A 70 -15.40 6.67 10.53
C GLY A 70 -15.72 7.89 11.38
N LYS A 71 -16.26 7.61 12.57
CA LYS A 71 -16.64 8.64 13.57
C LYS A 71 -15.61 8.81 14.69
N GLN A 72 -14.57 7.97 14.72
CA GLN A 72 -13.54 7.96 15.76
C GLN A 72 -12.15 8.08 15.14
N PRO A 73 -11.16 8.66 15.85
CA PRO A 73 -9.77 8.65 15.41
C PRO A 73 -9.21 7.24 15.22
N LEU A 74 -8.33 7.06 14.24
CA LEU A 74 -7.63 5.80 13.99
C LEU A 74 -6.17 5.91 14.41
N ALA A 75 -5.76 5.13 15.42
CA ALA A 75 -4.38 5.06 15.89
C ALA A 75 -3.65 3.83 15.33
N ASN A 76 -2.32 3.85 15.40
CA ASN A 76 -1.45 2.73 15.01
C ASN A 76 -1.65 2.24 13.57
N VAL A 77 -1.99 3.16 12.66
CA VAL A 77 -2.25 2.81 11.27
C VAL A 77 -0.94 2.55 10.54
N VAL A 78 -0.90 1.40 9.87
CA VAL A 78 0.22 0.98 9.03
C VAL A 78 -0.29 0.75 7.62
N LEU A 79 0.30 1.45 6.66
CA LEU A 79 0.00 1.28 5.24
C LEU A 79 1.15 0.54 4.59
N ALA A 80 0.94 -0.73 4.26
CA ALA A 80 1.88 -1.55 3.50
C ALA A 80 1.39 -1.69 2.06
N ASN A 81 2.29 -1.48 1.10
CA ASN A 81 1.99 -1.52 -0.33
C ASN A 81 3.00 -2.43 -1.05
N PRO A 82 2.59 -3.66 -1.42
CA PRO A 82 3.37 -4.51 -2.30
C PRO A 82 3.58 -3.83 -3.65
N LEU A 83 4.80 -3.91 -4.17
CA LEU A 83 5.12 -3.39 -5.50
C LEU A 83 4.74 -4.44 -6.55
N PRO A 84 4.04 -4.05 -7.64
CA PRO A 84 3.86 -4.94 -8.78
C PRO A 84 5.20 -5.42 -9.33
N ALA A 85 5.26 -6.64 -9.86
CA ALA A 85 6.52 -7.23 -10.36
C ALA A 85 7.21 -6.38 -11.43
N ALA A 86 6.44 -5.66 -12.25
CA ALA A 86 6.92 -4.77 -13.30
C ALA A 86 7.49 -3.43 -12.77
N ILE A 87 7.47 -3.17 -11.47
CA ILE A 87 7.89 -1.89 -10.89
C ILE A 87 9.16 -2.07 -10.06
N SER A 88 10.08 -1.12 -10.17
CA SER A 88 11.23 -1.00 -9.27
C SER A 88 11.16 0.31 -8.49
N TYR A 89 11.29 0.22 -7.16
CA TYR A 89 11.44 1.39 -6.30
C TYR A 89 12.69 2.22 -6.67
N ARG A 90 12.65 3.52 -6.41
CA ARG A 90 13.81 4.43 -6.53
C ARG A 90 14.05 5.22 -5.26
N SER A 91 13.04 5.95 -4.79
CA SER A 91 13.18 6.88 -3.68
C SER A 91 11.82 7.32 -3.14
N ALA A 92 11.81 7.93 -1.95
CA ALA A 92 10.68 8.73 -1.52
C ALA A 92 10.46 9.89 -2.51
N ASN A 93 9.21 10.27 -2.74
CA ASN A 93 8.93 11.45 -3.55
C ASN A 93 9.32 12.70 -2.74
N PRO A 94 9.92 13.75 -3.35
CA PRO A 94 10.18 15.00 -2.66
C PRO A 94 8.93 15.53 -1.95
N GLY A 95 9.08 15.94 -0.68
CA GLY A 95 7.98 16.41 0.16
C GLY A 95 7.09 15.31 0.77
N SER A 96 7.35 14.03 0.48
CA SER A 96 6.71 12.89 1.17
C SER A 96 7.66 12.28 2.20
N PRO A 97 7.18 11.87 3.38
CA PRO A 97 7.94 11.03 4.30
C PRO A 97 8.47 9.77 3.60
N ALA A 98 9.71 9.39 3.90
CA ALA A 98 10.32 8.19 3.36
C ALA A 98 9.63 6.92 3.92
N PRO A 99 9.33 5.91 3.07
CA PRO A 99 8.84 4.63 3.55
C PRO A 99 9.95 3.81 4.19
N ASP A 100 9.56 2.93 5.13
CA ASP A 100 10.31 1.70 5.31
C ASP A 100 10.11 0.84 4.06
N VAL A 101 11.16 0.17 3.58
CA VAL A 101 11.08 -0.76 2.46
C VAL A 101 11.31 -2.19 2.93
N SER A 102 10.94 -3.16 2.12
CA SER A 102 11.18 -4.59 2.36
C SER A 102 11.66 -5.26 1.08
N VAL A 103 12.52 -6.28 1.23
CA VAL A 103 13.01 -7.13 0.13
C VAL A 103 12.44 -8.55 0.19
N ASP A 104 11.80 -8.91 1.31
CA ASP A 104 11.23 -10.24 1.59
C ASP A 104 9.71 -10.19 1.85
N GLY A 105 9.13 -8.98 1.90
CA GLY A 105 7.72 -8.72 2.23
C GLY A 105 7.40 -8.71 3.73
N THR A 106 8.35 -9.09 4.59
CA THR A 106 8.13 -9.33 6.03
C THR A 106 9.00 -8.45 6.92
N THR A 107 10.25 -8.24 6.54
CA THR A 107 11.22 -7.39 7.24
C THR A 107 11.21 -6.02 6.58
N TYR A 108 11.01 -4.98 7.38
CA TYR A 108 10.87 -3.62 6.88
C TYR A 108 11.80 -2.66 7.63
N GLY A 109 12.51 -1.82 6.88
CA GLY A 109 13.37 -0.77 7.43
C GLY A 109 13.94 0.13 6.35
N ALA A 110 14.95 0.93 6.71
CA ALA A 110 15.69 1.73 5.74
C ALA A 110 16.45 0.82 4.76
N LEU A 111 16.51 1.20 3.48
CA LEU A 111 17.06 0.36 2.42
C LEU A 111 18.53 -0.04 2.67
N ASP A 112 19.33 0.90 3.18
CA ASP A 112 20.76 0.71 3.51
C ASP A 112 21.00 -0.29 4.65
N ALA A 113 20.01 -0.52 5.49
CA ALA A 113 20.04 -1.52 6.55
C ALA A 113 19.64 -2.93 6.05
N LEU A 114 19.04 -3.05 4.86
CA LEU A 114 18.55 -4.33 4.36
C LEU A 114 19.62 -5.14 3.61
N ARG A 115 19.44 -6.45 3.64
CA ARG A 115 20.29 -7.43 2.97
C ARG A 115 19.44 -8.41 2.18
N VAL A 116 19.95 -8.80 1.02
CA VAL A 116 19.37 -9.87 0.20
C VAL A 116 20.23 -11.12 0.39
N ARG A 117 19.56 -12.23 0.72
CA ARG A 117 20.19 -13.55 0.80
C ARG A 117 20.04 -14.26 -0.54
N SER A 118 21.15 -14.71 -1.09
CA SER A 118 21.20 -15.54 -2.30
C SER A 118 20.93 -17.01 -1.97
N LEU A 119 20.59 -17.80 -2.98
CA LEU A 119 20.31 -19.24 -2.83
C LEU A 119 21.53 -20.04 -2.35
N ASP A 120 22.74 -19.57 -2.66
CA ASP A 120 24.01 -20.14 -2.20
C ASP A 120 24.33 -19.81 -0.72
N GLY A 121 23.44 -19.08 -0.04
CA GLY A 121 23.60 -18.66 1.35
C GLY A 121 24.39 -17.36 1.55
N SER A 122 24.99 -16.80 0.49
CA SER A 122 25.67 -15.50 0.55
C SER A 122 24.69 -14.35 0.79
N THR A 123 25.18 -13.22 1.32
CA THR A 123 24.39 -12.01 1.54
C THR A 123 25.04 -10.79 0.91
N ARG A 124 24.23 -9.93 0.30
CA ARG A 124 24.67 -8.61 -0.19
C ARG A 124 23.78 -7.48 0.33
N ALA A 125 24.28 -6.25 0.24
CA ALA A 125 23.47 -5.06 0.46
C ALA A 125 22.26 -5.04 -0.50
N ALA A 126 21.08 -4.68 0.02
CA ALA A 126 19.91 -4.47 -0.80
C ALA A 126 20.08 -3.23 -1.69
N SER A 127 19.58 -3.33 -2.93
CA SER A 127 19.46 -2.23 -3.86
C SER A 127 17.99 -1.83 -4.04
N PRO A 128 17.69 -0.65 -4.61
CA PRO A 128 16.30 -0.27 -4.90
C PRO A 128 15.52 -1.27 -5.76
N ASN A 129 16.22 -2.06 -6.60
CA ASN A 129 15.60 -3.08 -7.45
C ASN A 129 15.19 -4.35 -6.68
N ASP A 130 15.72 -4.55 -5.47
CA ASP A 130 15.38 -5.69 -4.62
C ASP A 130 14.11 -5.43 -3.78
N VAL A 131 13.61 -4.19 -3.76
CA VAL A 131 12.44 -3.81 -2.96
C VAL A 131 11.18 -4.47 -3.53
N THR A 132 10.47 -5.19 -2.67
CA THR A 132 9.21 -5.88 -2.97
C THR A 132 8.00 -5.17 -2.37
N SER A 133 8.18 -4.42 -1.27
CA SER A 133 7.11 -3.68 -0.60
C SER A 133 7.62 -2.38 0.00
N VAL A 134 6.73 -1.38 0.08
CA VAL A 134 6.95 -0.13 0.84
C VAL A 134 5.94 -0.03 1.97
N ARG A 135 6.29 0.64 3.06
CA ARG A 135 5.43 0.78 4.24
C ARG A 135 5.60 2.12 4.93
N TRP A 136 4.47 2.74 5.29
CA TRP A 136 4.43 3.88 6.20
C TRP A 136 3.72 3.50 7.49
N ARG A 137 4.26 3.97 8.62
CA ARG A 137 3.56 3.99 9.90
C ARG A 137 3.11 5.41 10.18
N ILE A 138 1.83 5.59 10.45
CA ILE A 138 1.27 6.91 10.78
C ILE A 138 1.32 7.04 12.30
N ALA A 139 2.30 7.81 12.79
CA ALA A 139 2.57 7.95 14.21
C ALA A 139 1.42 8.63 14.97
N ASN A 140 0.81 9.65 14.37
CA ASN A 140 -0.30 10.38 14.96
C ASN A 140 -1.63 9.74 14.59
N PRO A 141 -2.60 9.64 15.52
CA PRO A 141 -3.94 9.19 15.17
C PRO A 141 -4.55 10.01 14.04
N ILE A 142 -5.23 9.37 13.10
CA ILE A 142 -5.95 10.02 12.00
C ILE A 142 -7.34 10.40 12.51
N PRO A 143 -7.66 11.69 12.73
CA PRO A 143 -8.97 12.10 13.20
C PRO A 143 -10.10 11.68 12.24
N ALA A 144 -11.33 11.64 12.75
CA ALA A 144 -12.51 11.37 11.93
C ALA A 144 -12.62 12.38 10.77
N GLY A 145 -12.85 11.90 9.56
CA GLY A 145 -12.94 12.73 8.35
C GLY A 145 -11.61 13.19 7.77
N SER A 146 -10.49 13.06 8.51
CA SER A 146 -9.17 13.44 8.02
C SER A 146 -8.62 12.48 6.97
N GLN A 147 -7.74 13.02 6.14
CA GLN A 147 -7.10 12.32 5.04
C GLN A 147 -5.64 12.78 4.88
N GLY A 148 -4.86 12.00 4.15
CA GLY A 148 -3.49 12.33 3.80
C GLY A 148 -3.01 11.46 2.65
N GLN A 149 -1.75 11.66 2.28
CA GLN A 149 -1.13 10.84 1.25
C GLN A 149 0.36 10.66 1.49
N PHE A 150 0.88 9.57 0.94
CA PHE A 150 2.31 9.32 0.79
C PHE A 150 2.63 9.11 -0.69
N ALA A 151 3.87 9.40 -1.08
CA ALA A 151 4.31 9.17 -2.45
C ALA A 151 5.75 8.69 -2.52
N PHE A 152 6.03 7.87 -3.53
CA PHE A 152 7.38 7.42 -3.85
C PHE A 152 7.59 7.38 -5.36
N GLN A 153 8.85 7.53 -5.76
CA GLN A 153 9.29 7.42 -7.14
C GLN A 153 9.68 5.98 -7.44
N ALA A 154 9.30 5.53 -8.62
CA ALA A 154 9.59 4.21 -9.13
C ALA A 154 9.84 4.27 -10.64
N VAL A 155 10.28 3.15 -11.20
CA VAL A 155 10.49 2.99 -12.64
C VAL A 155 9.80 1.71 -13.09
N LEU A 156 9.16 1.76 -14.26
CA LEU A 156 8.68 0.56 -14.95
C LEU A 156 9.88 -0.24 -15.47
N LYS A 157 9.94 -1.53 -15.18
CA LYS A 157 11.00 -2.45 -15.64
C LYS A 157 10.94 -2.71 -17.14
#